data_AF-A0A329MMC0-F1
#
_entry.id   AF-A0A329MMC0-F1
#
_cell.length_a   1.000
_cell.length_b   1.000
_cell.length_c   1.000
_cell.angle_alpha   90.00
_cell.angle_beta   90.00
_cell.angle_gamma   90.00
#
_symmetry.space_group_name_H-M   'P 1'
#
loop_
_entity.id
_entity.type
_entity.pdbx_description
1 polymer ?
#
loop_
_entity_poly.entity_id
_entity_poly.type
_entity_poly.pdbx_seq_one_letter_code
_entity_poly.pdbx_strand_id
1 'polypeptide(L)'
;MIFDVVQYGAVGDGVTDDTANIQNAINSAIAAGGGIVYFPPGLTYMVTMLNIQHGLTIDGYGATIKRPPNQTKWTRTFTTYHGTYQGYRGPEDSTPLIIRGLTLDGNRANQGSYTNYELEQAHLVFLSGHHAEKGKLRVIIEDCLFKECVADAISVWKNTSVKISNCTAENCFRGSVVVTGGYSDVQVTNLKAYGDVHPTGIDVEVDSAGYGLTMRTEITMDNIYLEGDFDVAIKEGSMFLGSKIICKSPPFNLYAVDSMVKISDSVFHVGVKTGTANRLFAPHDVSFENCTFYADDASSDPSGTWVAGDHEIACINVYPYGKTNQTLKLLNCDFKAAASVEATDTIYAVYLEADLLQSNNRIILDGCSVSNAFDYGVYMKQGGNIAVKNSRLEANTSFYLGLSGSGYDFNVVLDGVEAVSPATLLQIVSSLSTSKLTTSNVMIDESINLLKTTYGLKNNVYAGGRTILGNSTPIGRSVPGLLNDVFRLKTPVPGQPFEWICTDSHHLAATWKVKTTIGA
;
A
#
# COMPACT_ATOMS: atom_id res chain seq x y z
N MET A 1 20.85 34.05 16.61
CA MET A 1 22.23 34.33 16.15
C MET A 1 22.45 33.58 14.84
N ILE A 2 23.27 34.12 13.95
CA ILE A 2 23.63 33.52 12.65
C ILE A 2 25.09 33.10 12.70
N PHE A 3 25.38 31.88 12.27
CA PHE A 3 26.68 31.25 12.20
C PHE A 3 26.93 30.89 10.73
N ASP A 4 27.49 31.84 9.98
CA ASP A 4 27.80 31.69 8.56
C ASP A 4 29.01 30.77 8.38
N VAL A 5 28.83 29.64 7.71
CA VAL A 5 29.88 28.61 7.55
C VAL A 5 31.15 29.14 6.89
N VAL A 6 31.05 30.17 6.04
CA VAL A 6 32.22 30.80 5.38
C VAL A 6 33.05 31.60 6.39
N GLN A 7 32.42 32.22 7.39
CA GLN A 7 33.15 32.90 8.48
C GLN A 7 33.92 31.92 9.36
N TYR A 8 33.53 30.64 9.35
CA TYR A 8 34.25 29.54 9.99
C TYR A 8 35.28 28.87 9.06
N GLY A 9 35.47 29.38 7.85
CA GLY A 9 36.50 28.94 6.91
C GLY A 9 36.04 27.90 5.88
N ALA A 10 34.75 27.58 5.80
CA ALA A 10 34.25 26.74 4.72
C ALA A 10 34.42 27.45 3.36
N VAL A 11 34.93 26.72 2.37
CA VAL A 11 35.27 27.24 1.04
C VAL A 11 34.10 27.09 0.08
N GLY A 12 33.44 25.94 0.05
CA GLY A 12 32.27 25.72 -0.80
C GLY A 12 32.58 25.64 -2.30
N ASP A 13 33.77 25.17 -2.67
CA ASP A 13 34.24 25.03 -4.05
C ASP A 13 33.94 23.65 -4.69
N GLY A 14 33.34 22.73 -3.95
CA GLY A 14 33.02 21.36 -4.37
C GLY A 14 34.21 20.40 -4.37
N VAL A 15 35.37 20.81 -3.84
CA VAL A 15 36.61 20.02 -3.82
C VAL A 15 37.23 19.98 -2.42
N THR A 16 37.30 21.13 -1.75
CA THR A 16 37.85 21.28 -0.40
C THR A 16 36.94 20.60 0.62
N ASP A 17 37.51 19.76 1.50
CA ASP A 17 36.75 19.17 2.61
C ASP A 17 36.40 20.25 3.65
N ASP A 18 35.12 20.61 3.68
CA ASP A 18 34.57 21.66 4.53
C ASP A 18 34.07 21.13 5.88
N THR A 19 34.17 19.82 6.12
CA THR A 19 33.53 19.14 7.27
C THR A 19 33.90 19.79 8.60
N ALA A 20 35.20 20.03 8.85
CA ALA A 20 35.66 20.58 10.12
C ALA A 20 35.19 22.02 10.34
N ASN A 21 35.24 22.85 9.31
CA ASN A 21 34.83 24.25 9.38
C ASN A 21 33.33 24.39 9.61
N ILE A 22 32.52 23.60 8.92
CA ILE A 22 31.06 23.58 9.12
C ILE A 22 30.71 23.02 10.50
N GLN A 23 31.39 21.96 10.97
CA GLN A 23 31.17 21.43 12.32
C GLN A 23 31.51 22.47 13.40
N ASN A 24 32.52 23.33 13.19
CA ASN A 24 32.83 24.43 14.11
C ASN A 24 31.72 25.49 14.19
N ALA A 25 31.10 25.82 13.06
CA ALA A 25 29.92 26.69 13.02
C ALA A 25 28.75 26.07 13.80
N ILE A 26 28.47 24.79 13.56
CA ILE A 26 27.43 24.03 14.28
C ILE A 26 27.71 24.00 15.79
N ASN A 27 28.95 23.68 16.19
CA ASN A 27 29.33 23.63 17.60
C ASN A 27 29.17 24.99 18.28
N SER A 28 29.50 26.07 17.58
CA SER A 28 29.32 27.44 18.09
C SER A 28 27.83 27.78 18.26
N ALA A 29 26.98 27.37 17.32
CA ALA A 29 25.53 27.52 17.44
C ALA A 29 24.96 26.74 18.63
N ILE A 30 25.40 25.49 18.83
CA ILE A 30 25.00 24.67 19.97
C ILE A 30 25.44 25.32 21.30
N ALA A 31 26.69 25.75 21.39
CA ALA A 31 27.24 26.39 22.60
C ALA A 31 26.50 27.70 22.95
N ALA A 32 25.94 28.38 21.94
CA ALA A 32 25.14 29.58 22.11
C ALA A 32 23.66 29.31 22.48
N GLY A 33 23.28 28.04 22.66
CA GLY A 33 21.92 27.61 23.00
C GLY A 33 21.00 27.44 21.78
N GLY A 34 21.56 27.40 20.57
CA GLY A 34 20.85 27.31 19.30
C GLY A 34 21.15 28.50 18.37
N GLY A 35 20.65 28.42 17.14
CA GLY A 35 20.85 29.47 16.16
C GLY A 35 20.73 28.98 14.73
N ILE A 36 20.98 29.90 13.79
CA ILE A 36 20.95 29.62 12.35
C ILE A 36 22.39 29.32 11.92
N VAL A 37 22.64 28.11 11.45
CA VAL A 37 23.86 27.76 10.70
C VAL A 37 23.56 28.04 9.24
N TYR A 38 24.16 29.10 8.71
CA TYR A 38 23.83 29.65 7.40
C TYR A 38 24.84 29.20 6.34
N PHE A 39 24.32 28.67 5.23
CA PHE A 39 25.08 28.26 4.05
C PHE A 39 24.77 29.22 2.90
N PRO A 40 25.73 30.07 2.47
CA PRO A 40 25.51 30.96 1.35
C PRO A 40 25.14 30.24 0.03
N PRO A 41 24.23 30.81 -0.79
CA PRO A 41 23.79 30.22 -2.05
C PRO A 41 24.91 30.12 -3.08
N GLY A 42 24.80 29.16 -4.01
CA GLY A 42 25.71 28.99 -5.14
C GLY A 42 27.02 28.28 -4.81
N LEU A 43 27.20 27.85 -3.55
CA LEU A 43 28.38 27.12 -3.09
C LEU A 43 28.09 25.63 -2.91
N THR A 44 29.11 24.80 -3.14
CA THR A 44 29.07 23.34 -2.95
C THR A 44 30.09 22.92 -1.90
N TYR A 45 29.65 22.41 -0.77
CA TYR A 45 30.51 22.02 0.34
C TYR A 45 30.76 20.52 0.33
N MET A 46 32.02 20.09 0.31
CA MET A 46 32.32 18.67 0.47
C MET A 46 32.28 18.30 1.95
N VAL A 47 31.38 17.39 2.31
CA VAL A 47 31.10 17.03 3.70
C VAL A 47 31.03 15.52 3.87
N THR A 48 31.81 15.01 4.81
CA THR A 48 31.77 13.60 5.21
C THR A 48 30.56 13.32 6.12
N MET A 49 30.54 13.93 7.31
CA MET A 49 29.47 13.75 8.31
C MET A 49 29.43 14.95 9.24
N LEU A 50 28.23 15.44 9.55
CA LEU A 50 28.02 16.52 10.52
C LEU A 50 27.04 16.09 11.61
N ASN A 51 27.42 16.37 12.85
CA ASN A 51 26.59 16.14 14.03
C ASN A 51 25.71 17.36 14.25
N ILE A 52 24.41 17.21 14.01
CA ILE A 52 23.41 18.26 14.21
C ILE A 52 22.52 17.92 15.40
N GLN A 53 21.98 18.95 16.05
CA GLN A 53 21.18 18.82 17.26
C GLN A 53 19.92 19.67 17.18
N HIS A 54 18.97 19.37 18.04
CA HIS A 54 17.77 20.16 18.26
C HIS A 54 18.10 21.65 18.57
N GLY A 55 17.19 22.57 18.25
CA GLY A 55 17.38 24.01 18.47
C GLY A 55 18.24 24.72 17.40
N LEU A 56 18.76 23.98 16.43
CA LEU A 56 19.46 24.54 15.26
C LEU A 56 18.50 24.79 14.10
N THR A 57 18.79 25.81 13.31
CA THR A 57 18.26 25.98 11.96
C THR A 57 19.42 25.87 10.98
N ILE A 58 19.43 24.83 10.16
CA ILE A 58 20.36 24.64 9.06
C ILE A 58 19.70 25.28 7.84
N ASP A 59 20.19 26.45 7.44
CA ASP A 59 19.57 27.31 6.42
C ASP A 59 20.49 27.43 5.21
N GLY A 60 20.10 26.86 4.07
CA GLY A 60 20.98 26.75 2.91
C GLY A 60 20.30 26.82 1.57
N TYR A 61 19.30 27.69 1.40
CA TYR A 61 18.66 27.94 0.11
C TYR A 61 19.70 28.18 -1.00
N GLY A 62 19.73 27.26 -1.98
CA GLY A 62 20.63 27.33 -3.13
C GLY A 62 22.07 26.87 -2.87
N ALA A 63 22.37 26.34 -1.68
CA ALA A 63 23.63 25.68 -1.38
C ALA A 63 23.54 24.16 -1.59
N THR A 64 24.67 23.53 -1.91
CA THR A 64 24.78 22.07 -2.02
C THR A 64 25.75 21.52 -0.99
N ILE A 65 25.37 20.45 -0.31
CA ILE A 65 26.27 19.63 0.49
C ILE A 65 26.50 18.33 -0.29
N LYS A 66 27.76 18.05 -0.65
CA LYS A 66 28.13 16.89 -1.45
C LYS A 66 29.03 15.95 -0.65
N ARG A 67 28.75 14.66 -0.70
CA ARG A 67 29.59 13.64 -0.05
C ARG A 67 30.90 13.43 -0.84
N PRO A 68 32.07 13.39 -0.17
CA PRO A 68 33.31 12.94 -0.81
C PRO A 68 33.18 11.52 -1.38
N PRO A 69 34.02 11.10 -2.34
CA PRO A 69 33.97 9.74 -2.88
C PRO A 69 34.40 8.68 -1.85
N ASN A 70 34.03 7.42 -2.10
CA ASN A 70 34.48 6.23 -1.35
C ASN A 70 34.26 6.30 0.17
N GLN A 71 33.10 6.76 0.61
CA GLN A 71 32.74 6.80 2.03
C GLN A 71 32.25 5.44 2.52
N THR A 72 32.38 5.23 3.83
CA THR A 72 32.03 3.94 4.46
C THR A 72 30.52 3.83 4.70
N LYS A 73 30.06 2.59 4.94
CA LYS A 73 28.67 2.24 5.27
C LYS A 73 28.03 3.11 6.36
N TRP A 74 28.78 3.63 7.32
CA TRP A 74 28.24 4.39 8.45
C TRP A 74 28.30 5.92 8.26
N THR A 75 28.63 6.37 7.06
CA THR A 75 28.80 7.79 6.75
C THR A 75 27.46 8.44 6.46
N ARG A 76 26.91 9.13 7.47
CA ARG A 76 25.65 9.87 7.39
C ARG A 76 25.94 11.35 7.22
N THR A 77 25.47 11.99 6.15
CA THR A 77 25.84 13.39 5.86
C THR A 77 25.42 14.32 7.00
N PHE A 78 24.18 14.17 7.45
CA PHE A 78 23.65 14.74 8.69
C PHE A 78 23.20 13.63 9.62
N THR A 79 23.58 13.72 10.90
CA THR A 79 23.14 12.77 11.91
C THR A 79 22.86 13.46 13.25
N THR A 80 21.80 13.02 13.93
CA THR A 80 21.56 13.33 15.34
C THR A 80 22.01 12.22 16.27
N TYR A 81 22.73 11.21 15.76
CA TYR A 81 23.17 10.03 16.50
C TYR A 81 24.59 9.63 16.09
N HIS A 82 25.58 10.06 16.86
CA HIS A 82 27.00 9.74 16.64
C HIS A 82 27.87 10.12 17.84
N GLY A 83 28.92 9.33 18.11
CA GLY A 83 29.89 9.62 19.16
C GLY A 83 29.25 9.69 20.55
N THR A 84 29.46 10.78 21.28
CA THR A 84 28.84 10.99 22.60
C THR A 84 27.41 11.52 22.53
N TYR A 85 26.97 12.03 21.37
CA TYR A 85 25.62 12.52 21.16
C TYR A 85 24.74 11.40 20.58
N GLN A 86 23.95 10.77 21.45
CA GLN A 86 23.14 9.59 21.11
C GLN A 86 21.65 9.97 20.93
N GLY A 87 21.39 11.11 20.27
CA GLY A 87 20.05 11.67 20.12
C GLY A 87 19.62 12.56 21.29
N TYR A 88 18.57 13.34 21.07
CA TYR A 88 17.97 14.18 22.11
C TYR A 88 17.46 13.34 23.28
N ARG A 89 17.86 13.71 24.51
CA ARG A 89 17.45 13.05 25.75
C ARG A 89 16.87 14.09 26.71
N GLY A 90 15.54 14.12 26.81
CA GLY A 90 14.85 15.02 27.73
C GLY A 90 13.47 14.49 28.13
N PRO A 91 12.93 14.96 29.26
CA PRO A 91 11.61 14.54 29.71
C PRO A 91 10.51 15.11 28.82
N GLU A 92 10.71 16.20 28.10
CA GLU A 92 9.70 16.78 27.20
C GLU A 92 10.28 16.86 25.79
N ASP A 93 9.44 17.06 24.76
CA ASP A 93 9.91 17.17 23.38
C ASP A 93 10.92 18.31 23.19
N SER A 94 11.90 18.10 22.30
CA SER A 94 12.95 19.07 22.05
C SER A 94 12.43 20.36 21.42
N THR A 95 13.20 21.44 21.53
CA THR A 95 13.09 22.55 20.56
C THR A 95 13.33 22.01 19.14
N PRO A 96 12.69 22.51 18.08
CA PRO A 96 12.88 21.94 16.74
C PRO A 96 14.32 22.08 16.23
N LEU A 97 14.85 21.03 15.60
CA LEU A 97 15.87 21.12 14.57
C LEU A 97 15.18 21.44 13.24
N ILE A 98 15.66 22.43 12.50
CA ILE A 98 15.10 22.82 11.20
C ILE A 98 16.20 22.63 10.14
N ILE A 99 15.88 21.97 9.02
CA ILE A 99 16.76 21.82 7.85
C ILE A 99 15.99 22.35 6.64
N ARG A 100 16.50 23.38 5.96
CA ARG A 100 15.77 23.99 4.85
C ARG A 100 16.60 24.48 3.67
N GLY A 101 16.01 24.35 2.48
CA GLY A 101 16.52 24.96 1.25
C GLY A 101 17.76 24.30 0.64
N LEU A 102 18.27 23.22 1.24
CA LEU A 102 19.53 22.59 0.85
C LEU A 102 19.35 21.55 -0.26
N THR A 103 20.36 21.45 -1.12
CA THR A 103 20.61 20.22 -1.88
C THR A 103 21.59 19.34 -1.11
N LEU A 104 21.22 18.09 -0.83
CA LEU A 104 22.10 17.06 -0.29
C LEU A 104 22.40 16.03 -1.40
N ASP A 105 23.65 15.98 -1.84
CA ASP A 105 24.15 15.11 -2.91
C ASP A 105 25.02 13.98 -2.31
N GLY A 106 24.52 12.75 -2.37
CA GLY A 106 25.21 11.57 -1.85
C GLY A 106 26.37 11.10 -2.71
N ASN A 107 26.55 11.69 -3.89
CA ASN A 107 27.62 11.40 -4.83
C ASN A 107 27.68 9.90 -5.18
N ARG A 108 26.51 9.25 -5.30
CA ARG A 108 26.33 7.79 -5.45
C ARG A 108 27.28 7.14 -6.45
N ALA A 109 27.43 7.72 -7.64
CA ALA A 109 28.28 7.16 -8.70
C ALA A 109 29.76 6.99 -8.27
N ASN A 110 30.21 7.69 -7.23
CA ASN A 110 31.59 7.69 -6.75
C ASN A 110 31.76 7.02 -5.36
N GLN A 111 30.77 6.27 -4.88
CA GLN A 111 30.83 5.62 -3.56
C GLN A 111 31.31 4.15 -3.60
N GLY A 112 31.43 3.54 -4.79
CA GLY A 112 31.75 2.12 -4.95
C GLY A 112 30.50 1.24 -5.05
N SER A 113 30.60 -0.04 -4.71
CA SER A 113 29.46 -0.97 -4.70
C SER A 113 28.48 -0.63 -3.57
N TYR A 114 27.18 -0.66 -3.85
CA TYR A 114 26.13 -0.39 -2.86
C TYR A 114 24.81 -1.16 -3.10
N THR A 115 24.62 -1.75 -4.28
CA THR A 115 23.34 -2.38 -4.67
C THR A 115 23.08 -3.72 -4.00
N ASN A 116 24.04 -4.27 -3.23
CA ASN A 116 23.86 -5.43 -2.36
C ASN A 116 24.03 -5.04 -0.89
N TYR A 117 23.54 -3.85 -0.52
CA TYR A 117 23.52 -3.35 0.86
C TYR A 117 24.91 -3.09 1.47
N GLU A 118 25.96 -2.96 0.66
CA GLU A 118 27.32 -2.68 1.15
C GLU A 118 27.40 -1.33 1.89
N LEU A 119 26.56 -0.36 1.50
CA LEU A 119 26.51 0.99 2.06
C LEU A 119 25.14 1.33 2.69
N GLU A 120 24.35 0.32 3.07
CA GLU A 120 22.94 0.47 3.48
C GLU A 120 22.64 1.45 4.64
N GLN A 121 23.66 1.90 5.39
CA GLN A 121 23.54 2.82 6.54
C GLN A 121 24.05 4.25 6.23
N ALA A 122 24.47 4.50 5.00
CA ALA A 122 25.14 5.73 4.58
C ALA A 122 24.11 6.79 4.12
N HIS A 123 23.11 7.05 4.95
CA HIS A 123 21.98 7.94 4.65
C HIS A 123 22.41 9.40 4.47
N LEU A 124 21.61 10.23 3.79
CA LEU A 124 21.88 11.67 3.77
C LEU A 124 21.50 12.32 5.10
N VAL A 125 20.32 12.01 5.64
CA VAL A 125 19.86 12.49 6.94
C VAL A 125 19.46 11.31 7.80
N PHE A 126 20.05 11.21 9.00
CA PHE A 126 19.67 10.21 10.00
C PHE A 126 19.19 10.89 11.29
N LEU A 127 17.94 10.61 11.66
CA LEU A 127 17.27 11.22 12.81
C LEU A 127 16.99 10.16 13.88
N SER A 128 17.40 10.47 15.10
CA SER A 128 17.07 9.69 16.29
C SER A 128 17.03 10.59 17.52
N GLY A 129 15.97 10.46 18.31
CA GLY A 129 15.96 10.80 19.73
C GLY A 129 16.59 9.67 20.57
N HIS A 130 16.61 9.87 21.89
CA HIS A 130 17.13 8.89 22.84
C HIS A 130 15.98 8.16 23.55
N HIS A 131 15.93 6.84 23.44
CA HIS A 131 14.83 6.00 23.94
C HIS A 131 14.73 5.90 25.48
N ALA A 132 15.71 6.39 26.23
CA ALA A 132 15.66 6.37 27.70
C ALA A 132 14.71 7.41 28.32
N GLU A 133 14.28 8.43 27.58
CA GLU A 133 13.34 9.45 28.05
C GLU A 133 12.17 9.61 27.08
N LYS A 134 11.04 10.12 27.57
CA LYS A 134 9.81 10.26 26.78
C LYS A 134 9.85 11.40 25.75
N GLY A 135 10.72 12.39 25.92
CA GLY A 135 10.79 13.54 25.01
C GLY A 135 11.29 13.13 23.64
N LYS A 136 10.54 13.47 22.58
CA LYS A 136 10.94 13.21 21.20
C LYS A 136 11.87 14.30 20.68
N LEU A 137 12.80 13.91 19.80
CA LEU A 137 13.51 14.84 18.94
C LEU A 137 12.51 15.45 17.95
N ARG A 138 12.31 16.77 17.99
CA ARG A 138 11.47 17.49 17.03
C ARG A 138 12.28 17.97 15.84
N VAL A 139 11.84 17.66 14.62
CA VAL A 139 12.53 18.03 13.38
C VAL A 139 11.56 18.59 12.34
N ILE A 140 12.00 19.59 11.59
CA ILE A 140 11.34 20.13 10.41
C ILE A 140 12.34 20.06 9.25
N ILE A 141 11.94 19.46 8.13
CA ILE A 141 12.70 19.42 6.88
C ILE A 141 11.82 20.04 5.80
N GLU A 142 12.28 21.13 5.18
CA GLU A 142 11.47 21.85 4.19
C GLU A 142 12.29 22.29 2.97
N ASP A 143 11.68 22.26 1.79
CA ASP A 143 12.27 22.79 0.55
C ASP A 143 13.66 22.20 0.21
N CYS A 144 13.88 20.92 0.53
CA CYS A 144 15.16 20.24 0.31
C CYS A 144 15.12 19.32 -0.92
N LEU A 145 16.27 19.23 -1.61
CA LEU A 145 16.53 18.23 -2.64
C LEU A 145 17.55 17.23 -2.12
N PHE A 146 17.18 15.95 -2.10
CA PHE A 146 18.05 14.83 -1.81
C PHE A 146 18.35 14.13 -3.13
N LYS A 147 19.62 13.91 -3.46
CA LYS A 147 19.95 13.25 -4.72
C LYS A 147 21.15 12.33 -4.65
N GLU A 148 21.20 11.38 -5.57
CA GLU A 148 22.32 10.47 -5.77
C GLU A 148 22.70 9.78 -4.46
N CYS A 149 21.75 9.09 -3.83
CA CYS A 149 21.95 8.38 -2.58
C CYS A 149 22.33 6.90 -2.81
N VAL A 150 23.28 6.38 -2.01
CA VAL A 150 23.58 4.93 -1.91
C VAL A 150 22.75 4.19 -0.86
N ALA A 151 21.95 4.93 -0.09
CA ALA A 151 21.07 4.45 0.97
C ALA A 151 19.85 5.40 1.02
N ASP A 152 19.22 5.55 2.18
CA ASP A 152 18.07 6.44 2.37
C ASP A 152 18.43 7.93 2.23
N ALA A 153 17.53 8.72 1.66
CA ALA A 153 17.60 10.18 1.73
C ALA A 153 17.34 10.67 3.16
N ILE A 154 16.20 10.32 3.74
CA ILE A 154 15.84 10.65 5.12
C ILE A 154 15.51 9.37 5.87
N SER A 155 16.30 9.04 6.90
CA SER A 155 16.08 7.88 7.77
C SER A 155 15.64 8.35 9.16
N VAL A 156 14.45 7.95 9.57
CA VAL A 156 13.81 8.25 10.85
C VAL A 156 13.83 7.00 11.71
N TRP A 157 14.66 7.01 12.75
CA TRP A 157 14.75 5.91 13.69
C TRP A 157 13.79 6.14 14.85
N LYS A 158 14.27 6.19 16.09
CA LYS A 158 13.42 6.14 17.29
C LYS A 158 13.14 7.52 17.85
N ASN A 159 12.09 7.63 18.65
CA ASN A 159 11.85 8.81 19.51
C ASN A 159 11.90 10.14 18.74
N THR A 160 11.35 10.16 17.53
CA THR A 160 11.49 11.31 16.63
C THR A 160 10.10 11.76 16.18
N SER A 161 9.85 13.06 16.27
CA SER A 161 8.68 13.73 15.69
C SER A 161 9.16 14.62 14.57
N VAL A 162 8.90 14.25 13.32
CA VAL A 162 9.43 14.95 12.14
C VAL A 162 8.32 15.37 11.19
N LYS A 163 8.47 16.59 10.65
CA LYS A 163 7.67 17.11 9.54
C LYS A 163 8.57 17.30 8.33
N ILE A 164 8.16 16.77 7.18
CA ILE A 164 8.86 16.83 5.91
C ILE A 164 7.91 17.47 4.89
N SER A 165 8.31 18.58 4.28
CA SER A 165 7.46 19.30 3.33
C SER A 165 8.22 19.80 2.11
N ASN A 166 7.58 19.75 0.95
CA ASN A 166 8.11 20.31 -0.31
C ASN A 166 9.50 19.76 -0.67
N CYS A 167 9.71 18.47 -0.44
CA CYS A 167 11.00 17.84 -0.67
C CYS A 167 11.00 17.01 -1.95
N THR A 168 12.18 16.84 -2.53
CA THR A 168 12.41 15.93 -3.65
C THR A 168 13.52 14.94 -3.31
N ALA A 169 13.34 13.68 -3.68
CA ALA A 169 14.38 12.66 -3.65
C ALA A 169 14.62 12.11 -5.07
N GLU A 170 15.85 12.21 -5.56
CA GLU A 170 16.24 11.81 -6.91
C GLU A 170 17.34 10.74 -6.87
N ASN A 171 17.13 9.59 -7.50
CA ASN A 171 18.13 8.51 -7.57
C ASN A 171 18.65 8.07 -6.19
N CYS A 172 17.74 7.84 -5.24
CA CYS A 172 18.10 7.31 -3.93
C CYS A 172 17.76 5.83 -3.85
N PHE A 173 18.80 5.01 -3.63
CA PHE A 173 18.73 3.56 -3.81
C PHE A 173 17.70 2.84 -2.93
N ARG A 174 17.55 3.23 -1.66
CA ARG A 174 16.64 2.56 -0.72
C ARG A 174 15.28 3.25 -0.69
N GLY A 175 15.22 4.42 -0.07
CA GLY A 175 13.98 5.19 -0.01
C GLY A 175 14.20 6.68 0.14
N SER A 176 13.17 7.44 -0.23
CA SER A 176 13.11 8.89 -0.03
C SER A 176 12.90 9.25 1.46
N VAL A 177 11.91 8.63 2.09
CA VAL A 177 11.65 8.71 3.53
C VAL A 177 11.55 7.29 4.06
N VAL A 178 12.42 6.98 5.01
CA VAL A 178 12.53 5.65 5.61
C VAL A 178 12.24 5.74 7.11
N VAL A 179 11.30 4.94 7.62
CA VAL A 179 10.90 4.95 9.03
C VAL A 179 11.12 3.58 9.66
N THR A 180 12.06 3.49 10.61
CA THR A 180 12.47 2.20 11.21
C THR A 180 12.30 2.13 12.72
N GLY A 181 12.16 3.26 13.41
CA GLY A 181 12.06 3.26 14.87
C GLY A 181 10.69 3.64 15.43
N GLY A 182 10.29 2.92 16.46
CA GLY A 182 9.08 3.16 17.24
C GLY A 182 9.16 4.37 18.15
N TYR A 183 8.02 4.68 18.76
CA TYR A 183 7.78 5.90 19.53
C TYR A 183 8.04 7.18 18.71
N SER A 184 7.65 7.16 17.43
CA SER A 184 7.93 8.22 16.46
C SER A 184 6.65 8.68 15.74
N ASP A 185 6.61 9.97 15.39
CA ASP A 185 5.55 10.55 14.56
C ASP A 185 6.16 11.18 13.31
N VAL A 186 5.64 10.83 12.13
CA VAL A 186 6.20 11.26 10.84
C VAL A 186 5.10 11.88 10.00
N GLN A 187 5.29 13.13 9.58
CA GLN A 187 4.37 13.84 8.71
C GLN A 187 5.08 14.23 7.42
N VAL A 188 4.59 13.77 6.28
CA VAL A 188 5.17 14.05 4.96
C VAL A 188 4.11 14.72 4.08
N THR A 189 4.46 15.84 3.48
CA THR A 189 3.59 16.58 2.56
C THR A 189 4.36 17.04 1.33
N ASN A 190 3.75 16.98 0.15
CA ASN A 190 4.38 17.46 -1.10
C ASN A 190 5.77 16.85 -1.34
N LEU A 191 5.86 15.53 -1.34
CA LEU A 191 7.10 14.80 -1.63
C LEU A 191 7.06 14.25 -3.05
N LYS A 192 8.16 14.43 -3.78
CA LYS A 192 8.39 13.76 -5.06
C LYS A 192 9.63 12.86 -4.97
N ALA A 193 9.49 11.57 -5.24
CA ALA A 193 10.57 10.61 -5.31
C ALA A 193 10.63 10.02 -6.73
N TYR A 194 11.78 10.10 -7.38
CA TYR A 194 11.97 9.66 -8.78
C TYR A 194 13.44 9.34 -9.08
N GLY A 195 13.73 8.79 -10.25
CA GLY A 195 15.11 8.60 -10.69
C GLY A 195 15.25 7.72 -11.92
N ASP A 196 16.20 8.08 -12.78
CA ASP A 196 16.55 7.32 -14.00
C ASP A 196 17.46 6.12 -13.71
N VAL A 197 18.14 6.11 -12.57
CA VAL A 197 18.95 4.98 -12.10
C VAL A 197 18.24 4.19 -11.02
N HIS A 198 17.63 4.89 -10.06
CA HIS A 198 16.82 4.26 -9.01
C HIS A 198 15.43 4.87 -9.02
N PRO A 199 14.39 4.13 -9.43
CA PRO A 199 13.02 4.59 -9.28
C PRO A 199 12.75 4.67 -7.77
N THR A 200 12.88 5.86 -7.22
CA THR A 200 12.93 6.05 -5.77
C THR A 200 11.51 5.99 -5.21
N GLY A 201 11.30 5.18 -4.18
CA GLY A 201 10.04 5.06 -3.44
C GLY A 201 10.15 5.46 -1.97
N ILE A 202 9.42 4.75 -1.11
CA ILE A 202 9.45 4.90 0.36
C ILE A 202 9.52 3.53 1.04
N ASP A 203 10.12 3.53 2.24
CA ASP A 203 10.18 2.34 3.10
C ASP A 203 9.72 2.68 4.52
N VAL A 204 8.67 2.03 5.02
CA VAL A 204 8.33 2.05 6.45
C VAL A 204 8.54 0.65 6.98
N GLU A 205 9.62 0.42 7.72
CA GLU A 205 10.01 -0.89 8.24
C GLU A 205 10.27 -0.79 9.74
N VAL A 206 9.23 -0.63 10.55
CA VAL A 206 9.43 -0.39 11.99
C VAL A 206 9.98 -1.64 12.66
N ASP A 207 11.28 -1.68 12.95
CA ASP A 207 12.01 -2.84 13.45
C ASP A 207 12.68 -2.60 14.80
N SER A 208 12.63 -1.38 15.31
CA SER A 208 13.35 -0.99 16.51
C SER A 208 12.51 -0.18 17.50
N ALA A 209 12.33 -0.69 18.71
CA ALA A 209 11.48 -0.04 19.70
C ALA A 209 12.08 1.27 20.25
N GLY A 210 11.23 2.25 20.51
CA GLY A 210 11.56 3.52 21.17
C GLY A 210 11.33 3.50 22.68
N TYR A 211 11.08 4.68 23.26
CA TYR A 211 10.77 4.82 24.68
C TYR A 211 9.58 3.95 25.09
N GLY A 212 9.69 3.30 26.25
CA GLY A 212 8.67 2.36 26.73
C GLY A 212 8.66 1.01 25.98
N LEU A 213 9.71 0.70 25.20
CA LEU A 213 9.84 -0.54 24.42
C LEU A 213 8.73 -0.75 23.37
N THR A 214 8.14 0.33 22.87
CA THR A 214 7.08 0.24 21.86
C THR A 214 7.58 0.42 20.42
N MET A 215 6.99 -0.34 19.51
CA MET A 215 7.11 -0.15 18.05
C MET A 215 6.06 0.81 17.50
N ARG A 216 5.19 1.38 18.34
CA ARG A 216 4.11 2.26 17.86
C ARG A 216 4.66 3.48 17.12
N THR A 217 4.14 3.71 15.92
CA THR A 217 4.43 4.88 15.08
C THR A 217 3.14 5.49 14.55
N GLU A 218 3.15 6.81 14.36
CA GLU A 218 2.05 7.54 13.73
C GLU A 218 2.58 8.25 12.48
N ILE A 219 2.09 7.81 11.31
CA ILE A 219 2.61 8.25 10.02
C ILE A 219 1.48 8.87 9.22
N THR A 220 1.73 10.06 8.67
CA THR A 220 0.81 10.76 7.77
C THR A 220 1.55 11.16 6.50
N MET A 221 0.93 10.92 5.34
CA MET A 221 1.50 11.20 4.04
C MET A 221 0.44 11.79 3.09
N ASP A 222 0.58 13.06 2.71
CA ASP A 222 -0.35 13.73 1.79
C ASP A 222 0.38 14.32 0.57
N ASN A 223 -0.22 14.16 -0.61
CA ASN A 223 0.33 14.65 -1.88
C ASN A 223 1.75 14.13 -2.13
N ILE A 224 1.84 12.82 -2.37
CA ILE A 224 3.10 12.10 -2.55
C ILE A 224 3.15 11.52 -3.96
N TYR A 225 4.26 11.74 -4.64
CA TYR A 225 4.57 11.09 -5.91
C TYR A 225 5.78 10.18 -5.73
N LEU A 226 5.63 8.91 -6.10
CA LEU A 226 6.66 7.89 -6.06
C LEU A 226 6.79 7.28 -7.45
N GLU A 227 7.97 7.38 -8.06
CA GLU A 227 8.29 6.61 -9.26
C GLU A 227 8.55 5.15 -8.93
N GLY A 228 9.16 4.90 -7.76
CA GLY A 228 9.42 3.58 -7.22
C GLY A 228 8.29 3.04 -6.36
N ASP A 229 8.70 2.22 -5.40
CA ASP A 229 7.85 1.43 -4.53
C ASP A 229 7.10 2.21 -3.45
N PHE A 230 6.03 1.57 -2.99
CA PHE A 230 5.34 1.90 -1.77
C PHE A 230 5.49 0.71 -0.83
N ASP A 231 6.41 0.77 0.14
CA ASP A 231 6.55 -0.26 1.17
C ASP A 231 6.19 0.28 2.55
N VAL A 232 5.10 -0.23 3.13
CA VAL A 232 4.66 0.15 4.47
C VAL A 232 4.42 -1.05 5.34
N ALA A 233 5.25 -1.24 6.36
CA ALA A 233 5.15 -2.26 7.38
C ALA A 233 5.11 -1.68 8.80
N ILE A 234 3.91 -1.65 9.37
CA ILE A 234 3.64 -1.13 10.71
C ILE A 234 3.02 -2.20 11.63
N LYS A 235 3.23 -2.04 12.94
CA LYS A 235 2.75 -2.98 13.97
C LYS A 235 2.44 -2.31 15.31
N GLU A 236 1.85 -3.06 16.23
CA GLU A 236 1.69 -2.68 17.65
C GLU A 236 0.83 -1.41 17.85
N GLY A 237 -0.35 -1.37 17.24
CA GLY A 237 -1.26 -0.22 17.35
C GLY A 237 -0.75 1.03 16.63
N SER A 238 0.16 0.86 15.67
CA SER A 238 0.61 1.94 14.80
C SER A 238 -0.49 2.41 13.86
N MET A 239 -0.29 3.59 13.27
CA MET A 239 -1.22 4.21 12.34
C MET A 239 -0.49 4.74 11.11
N PHE A 240 -1.06 4.48 9.93
CA PHE A 240 -0.69 5.16 8.69
C PHE A 240 -1.93 5.82 8.06
N LEU A 241 -1.87 7.13 7.82
CA LEU A 241 -2.90 7.88 7.11
C LEU A 241 -2.32 8.47 5.82
N GLY A 242 -2.86 8.10 4.68
CA GLY A 242 -2.40 8.52 3.37
C GLY A 242 -3.49 9.22 2.56
N SER A 243 -3.12 10.26 1.79
CA SER A 243 -4.02 10.83 0.78
C SER A 243 -3.26 11.37 -0.42
N LYS A 244 -3.85 11.28 -1.63
CA LYS A 244 -3.24 11.79 -2.88
C LYS A 244 -1.83 11.22 -3.12
N ILE A 245 -1.69 9.92 -2.90
CA ILE A 245 -0.45 9.19 -3.15
C ILE A 245 -0.53 8.64 -4.58
N ILE A 246 0.53 8.84 -5.36
CA ILE A 246 0.70 8.26 -6.68
C ILE A 246 1.95 7.38 -6.63
N CYS A 247 1.77 6.07 -6.67
CA CYS A 247 2.84 5.08 -6.83
C CYS A 247 2.82 4.61 -8.29
N LYS A 248 3.80 5.04 -9.07
CA LYS A 248 3.83 4.87 -10.53
C LYS A 248 4.34 3.51 -10.99
N SER A 249 5.10 2.82 -10.15
CA SER A 249 5.65 1.51 -10.46
C SER A 249 5.50 0.59 -9.24
N PRO A 250 5.43 -0.73 -9.46
CA PRO A 250 5.54 -1.69 -8.37
C PRO A 250 6.96 -1.71 -7.76
N PRO A 251 7.14 -2.33 -6.58
CA PRO A 251 6.12 -3.02 -5.77
C PRO A 251 5.20 -2.13 -4.91
N PHE A 252 4.02 -2.68 -4.62
CA PHE A 252 3.11 -2.17 -3.57
C PHE A 252 3.02 -3.17 -2.40
N ASN A 253 3.55 -2.79 -1.24
CA ASN A 253 3.61 -3.62 -0.05
C ASN A 253 2.94 -2.92 1.13
N LEU A 254 2.05 -3.64 1.83
CA LEU A 254 1.40 -3.13 3.02
C LEU A 254 1.27 -4.21 4.11
N TYR A 255 1.85 -3.98 5.28
CA TYR A 255 1.73 -4.82 6.47
C TYR A 255 1.13 -3.98 7.60
N ALA A 256 0.01 -4.43 8.15
CA ALA A 256 -0.75 -3.68 9.15
C ALA A 256 -1.10 -4.54 10.38
N VAL A 257 -0.09 -5.19 10.95
CA VAL A 257 -0.27 -6.14 12.05
C VAL A 257 -0.78 -5.40 13.29
N ASP A 258 -1.99 -5.71 13.74
CA ASP A 258 -2.63 -5.08 14.90
C ASP A 258 -2.59 -3.54 14.81
N SER A 259 -2.73 -2.99 13.59
CA SER A 259 -2.53 -1.57 13.27
C SER A 259 -3.63 -1.02 12.36
N MET A 260 -3.67 0.30 12.22
CA MET A 260 -4.64 1.01 11.37
C MET A 260 -3.97 1.61 10.13
N VAL A 261 -4.55 1.39 8.96
CA VAL A 261 -4.14 2.05 7.71
C VAL A 261 -5.35 2.64 7.01
N LYS A 262 -5.33 3.93 6.70
CA LYS A 262 -6.39 4.58 5.93
C LYS A 262 -5.78 5.39 4.80
N ILE A 263 -6.13 5.05 3.57
CA ILE A 263 -5.60 5.70 2.38
C ILE A 263 -6.76 6.19 1.51
N SER A 264 -6.73 7.45 1.07
CA SER A 264 -7.75 8.01 0.18
C SER A 264 -7.20 8.66 -1.08
N ASP A 265 -8.03 8.77 -2.12
CA ASP A 265 -7.78 9.58 -3.31
C ASP A 265 -6.42 9.31 -3.97
N SER A 266 -6.01 8.02 -4.01
CA SER A 266 -4.66 7.60 -4.37
C SER A 266 -4.64 6.63 -5.55
N VAL A 267 -3.48 6.52 -6.20
CA VAL A 267 -3.25 5.67 -7.38
C VAL A 267 -2.05 4.77 -7.14
N PHE A 268 -2.22 3.47 -7.35
CA PHE A 268 -1.16 2.47 -7.18
C PHE A 268 -1.03 1.60 -8.43
N HIS A 269 0.17 1.53 -8.98
CA HIS A 269 0.57 0.47 -9.90
C HIS A 269 1.09 -0.73 -9.10
N VAL A 270 0.55 -1.92 -9.36
CA VAL A 270 0.79 -3.12 -8.58
C VAL A 270 1.26 -4.24 -9.49
N GLY A 271 2.37 -4.86 -9.12
CA GLY A 271 3.09 -5.84 -9.94
C GLY A 271 2.69 -7.28 -9.66
N VAL A 272 3.50 -8.20 -10.18
CA VAL A 272 3.31 -9.65 -10.02
C VAL A 272 3.23 -10.01 -8.54
N LYS A 273 2.18 -10.77 -8.19
CA LYS A 273 1.96 -11.23 -6.82
C LYS A 273 3.01 -12.27 -6.47
N THR A 274 3.69 -12.11 -5.32
CA THR A 274 4.61 -13.12 -4.81
C THR A 274 4.43 -13.33 -3.32
N GLY A 275 5.13 -14.33 -2.78
CA GLY A 275 5.19 -14.54 -1.33
C GLY A 275 5.96 -13.45 -0.57
N THR A 276 6.53 -12.45 -1.24
CA THR A 276 7.35 -11.39 -0.62
C THR A 276 7.01 -9.97 -1.10
N ALA A 277 6.35 -9.79 -2.24
CA ALA A 277 6.03 -8.49 -2.84
C ALA A 277 4.59 -8.43 -3.40
N ASN A 278 4.09 -7.21 -3.62
CA ASN A 278 2.76 -6.93 -4.18
C ASN A 278 1.65 -7.57 -3.34
N ARG A 279 1.59 -7.18 -2.06
CA ARG A 279 0.73 -7.83 -1.07
C ARG A 279 0.26 -6.92 0.07
N LEU A 280 -0.94 -7.22 0.55
CA LEU A 280 -1.47 -6.76 1.83
C LEU A 280 -1.40 -7.89 2.85
N PHE A 281 -0.65 -7.67 3.92
CA PHE A 281 -0.34 -8.68 4.91
C PHE A 281 -0.90 -8.32 6.27
N ALA A 282 -1.68 -9.24 6.85
CA ALA A 282 -2.37 -9.10 8.12
C ALA A 282 -3.12 -7.74 8.25
N PRO A 283 -4.08 -7.42 7.36
CA PRO A 283 -4.75 -6.13 7.34
C PRO A 283 -5.76 -5.96 8.50
N HIS A 284 -5.29 -5.60 9.69
CA HIS A 284 -6.12 -5.51 10.90
C HIS A 284 -7.30 -4.51 10.78
N ASP A 285 -7.03 -3.22 10.59
CA ASP A 285 -8.04 -2.19 10.28
C ASP A 285 -7.55 -1.34 9.10
N VAL A 286 -7.78 -1.82 7.88
CA VAL A 286 -7.29 -1.21 6.64
C VAL A 286 -8.45 -0.72 5.78
N SER A 287 -8.38 0.52 5.29
CA SER A 287 -9.34 1.04 4.31
C SER A 287 -8.67 1.84 3.19
N PHE A 288 -9.11 1.60 1.97
CA PHE A 288 -8.87 2.45 0.80
C PHE A 288 -10.17 3.10 0.36
N GLU A 289 -10.15 4.40 0.11
CA GLU A 289 -11.32 5.18 -0.33
C GLU A 289 -10.99 6.01 -1.58
N ASN A 290 -11.80 5.91 -2.63
CA ASN A 290 -11.59 6.63 -3.90
C ASN A 290 -10.20 6.36 -4.53
N CYS A 291 -9.68 5.14 -4.38
CA CYS A 291 -8.36 4.78 -4.91
C CYS A 291 -8.47 4.06 -6.26
N THR A 292 -7.47 4.24 -7.13
CA THR A 292 -7.32 3.45 -8.36
C THR A 292 -6.13 2.50 -8.25
N PHE A 293 -6.35 1.22 -8.54
CA PHE A 293 -5.30 0.22 -8.64
C PHE A 293 -5.13 -0.22 -10.09
N TYR A 294 -3.89 -0.14 -10.58
CA TYR A 294 -3.48 -0.65 -11.88
C TYR A 294 -2.74 -1.97 -11.71
N ALA A 295 -3.24 -3.04 -12.32
CA ALA A 295 -2.44 -4.23 -12.57
C ALA A 295 -1.36 -3.86 -13.58
N ASP A 296 -0.08 -4.05 -13.25
CA ASP A 296 1.04 -3.57 -14.04
C ASP A 296 2.15 -4.61 -14.13
N ASP A 297 2.47 -5.05 -15.35
CA ASP A 297 3.54 -6.03 -15.59
C ASP A 297 4.94 -5.41 -15.66
N ALA A 298 5.09 -4.10 -15.41
CA ALA A 298 6.38 -3.42 -15.38
C ALA A 298 7.28 -3.81 -14.19
N SER A 299 6.93 -4.84 -13.42
CA SER A 299 7.75 -5.31 -12.31
C SER A 299 9.10 -5.84 -12.78
N SER A 300 10.17 -5.32 -12.19
CA SER A 300 11.48 -5.95 -12.25
C SER A 300 11.41 -7.31 -11.56
N ASP A 301 11.78 -8.39 -12.25
CA ASP A 301 11.94 -9.72 -11.66
C ASP A 301 13.16 -9.73 -10.72
N PRO A 302 12.98 -9.71 -9.39
CA PRO A 302 14.10 -9.63 -8.46
C PRO A 302 14.86 -10.96 -8.36
N SER A 303 14.26 -12.05 -8.83
CA SER A 303 14.80 -13.41 -8.76
C SER A 303 15.54 -13.84 -10.03
N GLY A 304 15.31 -13.15 -11.16
CA GLY A 304 15.80 -13.54 -12.48
C GLY A 304 15.22 -14.88 -12.99
N THR A 305 14.13 -15.37 -12.39
CA THR A 305 13.50 -16.67 -12.71
C THR A 305 12.11 -16.56 -13.33
N TRP A 306 11.59 -15.35 -13.54
CA TRP A 306 10.29 -15.16 -14.14
C TRP A 306 10.34 -15.50 -15.62
N VAL A 307 9.41 -16.34 -16.05
CA VAL A 307 9.23 -16.66 -17.45
C VAL A 307 8.40 -15.54 -18.05
N ALA A 308 8.94 -14.84 -19.06
CA ALA A 308 8.24 -13.75 -19.71
C ALA A 308 6.82 -14.18 -20.17
N GLY A 309 5.82 -13.39 -19.77
CA GLY A 309 4.45 -13.46 -20.28
C GLY A 309 3.54 -14.52 -19.62
N ASP A 310 3.86 -15.12 -18.48
CA ASP A 310 2.87 -15.90 -17.70
C ASP A 310 2.91 -15.45 -16.25
N HIS A 311 2.55 -14.18 -16.03
CA HIS A 311 2.57 -13.60 -14.70
C HIS A 311 1.18 -13.55 -14.06
N GLU A 312 1.14 -13.76 -12.75
CA GLU A 312 -0.06 -13.56 -11.96
C GLU A 312 0.00 -12.20 -11.24
N ILE A 313 -0.87 -11.26 -11.60
CA ILE A 313 -0.90 -9.91 -11.01
C ILE A 313 -2.19 -9.74 -10.21
N ALA A 314 -2.08 -9.39 -8.93
CA ALA A 314 -3.25 -9.14 -8.09
C ALA A 314 -3.17 -7.73 -7.49
N CYS A 315 -4.06 -6.84 -7.92
CA CYS A 315 -4.13 -5.46 -7.43
C CYS A 315 -4.25 -5.42 -5.90
N ILE A 316 -5.06 -6.32 -5.33
CA ILE A 316 -5.21 -6.51 -3.90
C ILE A 316 -5.00 -7.99 -3.59
N ASN A 317 -3.78 -8.37 -3.25
CA ASN A 317 -3.43 -9.71 -2.78
C ASN A 317 -3.41 -9.76 -1.25
N VAL A 318 -4.37 -10.44 -0.64
CA VAL A 318 -4.55 -10.41 0.82
C VAL A 318 -4.05 -11.69 1.46
N TYR A 319 -3.10 -11.55 2.39
CA TYR A 319 -2.66 -12.59 3.31
C TYR A 319 -3.21 -12.32 4.72
N PRO A 320 -4.20 -13.08 5.21
CA PRO A 320 -4.70 -12.94 6.58
C PRO A 320 -3.66 -13.31 7.65
N TYR A 321 -2.68 -14.15 7.30
CA TYR A 321 -1.56 -14.57 8.14
C TYR A 321 -1.95 -15.14 9.52
N GLY A 322 -3.02 -15.93 9.57
CA GLY A 322 -3.49 -16.57 10.82
C GLY A 322 -4.02 -15.61 11.89
N LYS A 323 -4.16 -14.32 11.57
CA LYS A 323 -4.79 -13.32 12.43
C LYS A 323 -6.31 -13.41 12.33
N THR A 324 -7.01 -12.84 13.32
CA THR A 324 -8.47 -12.91 13.46
C THR A 324 -9.08 -11.52 13.59
N ASN A 325 -10.38 -11.41 13.29
CA ASN A 325 -11.19 -10.19 13.40
C ASN A 325 -10.71 -9.02 12.55
N GLN A 326 -9.91 -9.28 11.52
CA GLN A 326 -9.36 -8.28 10.62
C GLN A 326 -10.43 -7.69 9.70
N THR A 327 -10.23 -6.45 9.24
CA THR A 327 -11.11 -5.80 8.27
C THR A 327 -10.31 -5.06 7.20
N LEU A 328 -10.53 -5.43 5.94
CA LEU A 328 -10.10 -4.66 4.77
C LEU A 328 -11.33 -4.07 4.08
N LYS A 329 -11.33 -2.75 3.86
CA LYS A 329 -12.38 -2.04 3.12
C LYS A 329 -11.80 -1.40 1.86
N LEU A 330 -12.50 -1.59 0.75
CA LEU A 330 -12.25 -0.97 -0.55
C LEU A 330 -13.53 -0.20 -0.88
N LEU A 331 -13.48 1.12 -0.79
CA LEU A 331 -14.64 2.00 -0.90
C LEU A 331 -14.47 2.88 -2.13
N ASN A 332 -15.38 2.79 -3.10
CA ASN A 332 -15.34 3.54 -4.36
C ASN A 332 -14.00 3.38 -5.10
N CYS A 333 -13.41 2.19 -5.06
CA CYS A 333 -12.12 1.94 -5.71
C CYS A 333 -12.29 1.44 -7.15
N ASP A 334 -11.37 1.84 -8.02
CA ASP A 334 -11.29 1.42 -9.42
C ASP A 334 -10.16 0.42 -9.64
N PHE A 335 -10.42 -0.63 -10.41
CA PHE A 335 -9.43 -1.63 -10.83
C PHE A 335 -9.27 -1.63 -12.34
N LYS A 336 -8.05 -1.30 -12.80
CA LYS A 336 -7.68 -1.11 -14.22
C LYS A 336 -6.44 -1.94 -14.56
N ALA A 337 -6.26 -2.24 -15.84
CA ALA A 337 -5.01 -2.82 -16.34
C ALA A 337 -4.14 -1.70 -16.92
N ALA A 338 -2.83 -1.73 -16.65
CA ALA A 338 -1.85 -0.90 -17.32
C ALA A 338 -1.58 -1.43 -18.74
N ALA A 339 -0.96 -0.60 -19.57
CA ALA A 339 -0.62 -0.96 -20.95
C ALA A 339 0.47 -2.05 -21.05
N SER A 340 1.17 -2.33 -19.95
CA SER A 340 2.20 -3.36 -19.82
C SER A 340 1.61 -4.77 -19.73
N VAL A 341 0.36 -4.93 -19.30
CA VAL A 341 -0.26 -6.26 -19.12
C VAL A 341 -0.42 -6.98 -20.46
N GLU A 342 0.08 -8.21 -20.52
CA GLU A 342 0.02 -9.06 -21.71
C GLU A 342 -1.20 -9.99 -21.68
N ALA A 343 -1.61 -10.49 -22.85
CA ALA A 343 -2.80 -11.37 -22.96
C ALA A 343 -2.62 -12.76 -22.30
N THR A 344 -1.39 -13.13 -22.00
CA THR A 344 -1.03 -14.39 -21.35
C THR A 344 -0.87 -14.25 -19.83
N ASP A 345 -0.84 -13.03 -19.31
CA ASP A 345 -0.91 -12.78 -17.88
C ASP A 345 -2.29 -13.15 -17.34
N THR A 346 -2.34 -13.52 -16.06
CA THR A 346 -3.59 -13.67 -15.32
C THR A 346 -3.69 -12.55 -14.30
N ILE A 347 -4.72 -11.70 -14.43
CA ILE A 347 -4.88 -10.54 -13.53
C ILE A 347 -6.15 -10.62 -12.67
N TYR A 348 -5.99 -10.23 -11.41
CA TYR A 348 -7.00 -10.28 -10.35
C TYR A 348 -7.22 -8.90 -9.75
N ALA A 349 -8.48 -8.44 -9.66
CA ALA A 349 -8.77 -7.21 -8.93
C ALA A 349 -8.60 -7.43 -7.42
N VAL A 350 -9.20 -8.49 -6.89
CA VAL A 350 -9.01 -8.95 -5.51
C VAL A 350 -8.68 -10.44 -5.47
N TYR A 351 -7.55 -10.77 -4.87
CA TYR A 351 -7.11 -12.13 -4.59
C TYR A 351 -7.03 -12.34 -3.08
N LEU A 352 -7.87 -13.24 -2.55
CA LEU A 352 -7.82 -13.66 -1.16
C LEU A 352 -7.09 -14.99 -1.04
N GLU A 353 -5.94 -14.98 -0.38
CA GLU A 353 -5.25 -16.20 0.04
C GLU A 353 -6.07 -16.94 1.11
N ALA A 354 -5.67 -18.17 1.42
CA ALA A 354 -6.45 -19.05 2.29
C ALA A 354 -6.80 -18.41 3.65
N ASP A 355 -8.11 -18.41 3.98
CA ASP A 355 -8.64 -17.87 5.21
C ASP A 355 -9.68 -18.82 5.83
N LEU A 356 -9.62 -18.98 7.16
CA LEU A 356 -10.59 -19.80 7.87
C LEU A 356 -11.81 -18.95 8.19
N LEU A 357 -13.01 -19.47 7.95
CA LEU A 357 -14.26 -18.76 8.23
C LEU A 357 -14.33 -18.27 9.69
N GLN A 358 -13.88 -19.11 10.62
CA GLN A 358 -13.87 -18.84 12.05
C GLN A 358 -12.90 -17.73 12.47
N SER A 359 -11.93 -17.36 11.63
CA SER A 359 -11.03 -16.25 11.89
C SER A 359 -11.77 -14.91 11.89
N ASN A 360 -12.97 -14.85 11.30
CA ASN A 360 -13.79 -13.63 11.25
C ASN A 360 -13.06 -12.42 10.61
N ASN A 361 -12.12 -12.70 9.70
CA ASN A 361 -11.51 -11.68 8.85
C ASN A 361 -12.50 -11.33 7.74
N ARG A 362 -12.61 -10.05 7.40
CA ARG A 362 -13.64 -9.52 6.51
C ARG A 362 -13.03 -8.64 5.44
N ILE A 363 -13.32 -8.94 4.18
CA ILE A 363 -13.04 -8.06 3.04
C ILE A 363 -14.36 -7.44 2.58
N ILE A 364 -14.39 -6.12 2.40
CA ILE A 364 -15.58 -5.36 2.00
C ILE A 364 -15.23 -4.52 0.78
N LEU A 365 -15.93 -4.75 -0.33
CA LEU A 365 -15.94 -3.88 -1.50
C LEU A 365 -17.28 -3.16 -1.53
N ASP A 366 -17.28 -1.83 -1.60
CA ASP A 366 -18.51 -1.03 -1.69
C ASP A 366 -18.33 0.11 -2.69
N GLY A 367 -19.17 0.17 -3.73
CA GLY A 367 -19.05 1.20 -4.77
C GLY A 367 -17.89 1.01 -5.75
N CYS A 368 -17.26 -0.17 -5.81
CA CYS A 368 -16.06 -0.39 -6.63
C CYS A 368 -16.37 -0.70 -8.10
N SER A 369 -15.39 -0.45 -8.98
CA SER A 369 -15.45 -0.81 -10.41
C SER A 369 -14.27 -1.70 -10.83
N VAL A 370 -14.54 -2.76 -11.60
CA VAL A 370 -13.51 -3.64 -12.19
C VAL A 370 -13.68 -3.64 -13.71
N SER A 371 -12.63 -3.23 -14.43
CA SER A 371 -12.64 -3.19 -15.90
C SER A 371 -12.63 -4.57 -16.56
N ASN A 372 -13.00 -4.62 -17.83
CA ASN A 372 -13.09 -5.85 -18.63
C ASN A 372 -11.75 -6.51 -18.95
N ALA A 373 -10.63 -5.87 -18.61
CA ALA A 373 -9.30 -6.45 -18.78
C ALA A 373 -9.01 -7.58 -17.78
N PHE A 374 -9.79 -7.69 -16.70
CA PHE A 374 -9.51 -8.64 -15.63
C PHE A 374 -10.04 -10.04 -15.91
N ASP A 375 -9.21 -11.06 -15.65
CA ASP A 375 -9.65 -12.45 -15.64
C ASP A 375 -10.60 -12.72 -14.48
N TYR A 376 -10.29 -12.13 -13.32
CA TYR A 376 -11.04 -12.32 -12.08
C TYR A 376 -11.34 -11.00 -11.38
N GLY A 377 -12.62 -10.78 -11.08
CA GLY A 377 -13.03 -9.68 -10.20
C GLY A 377 -12.66 -10.00 -8.75
N VAL A 378 -13.30 -11.02 -8.18
CA VAL A 378 -12.95 -11.54 -6.86
C VAL A 378 -12.56 -13.00 -6.98
N TYR A 379 -11.36 -13.32 -6.51
CA TYR A 379 -10.83 -14.67 -6.43
C TYR A 379 -10.55 -15.04 -4.98
N MET A 380 -11.33 -15.97 -4.44
CA MET A 380 -11.09 -16.57 -3.12
C MET A 380 -10.42 -17.92 -3.33
N LYS A 381 -9.13 -18.02 -2.96
CA LYS A 381 -8.38 -19.27 -3.10
C LYS A 381 -8.96 -20.39 -2.23
N GLN A 382 -9.25 -20.06 -0.97
CA GLN A 382 -9.74 -21.01 0.02
C GLN A 382 -10.47 -20.29 1.17
N GLY A 383 -11.80 -20.42 1.25
CA GLY A 383 -12.61 -19.90 2.34
C GLY A 383 -12.57 -18.38 2.57
N GLY A 384 -13.13 -17.94 3.70
CA GLY A 384 -13.09 -16.55 4.18
C GLY A 384 -14.42 -15.80 4.12
N ASN A 385 -14.43 -14.55 4.58
CA ASN A 385 -15.63 -13.69 4.53
C ASN A 385 -15.42 -12.51 3.58
N ILE A 386 -16.31 -12.37 2.59
CA ILE A 386 -16.32 -11.21 1.70
C ILE A 386 -17.72 -10.62 1.54
N ALA A 387 -17.81 -9.30 1.49
CA ALA A 387 -19.01 -8.59 1.08
C ALA A 387 -18.69 -7.69 -0.12
N VAL A 388 -19.46 -7.81 -1.19
CA VAL A 388 -19.37 -6.95 -2.37
C VAL A 388 -20.69 -6.25 -2.55
N LYS A 389 -20.65 -4.92 -2.53
CA LYS A 389 -21.83 -4.05 -2.48
C LYS A 389 -21.76 -2.97 -3.54
N ASN A 390 -22.88 -2.68 -4.19
CA ASN A 390 -23.02 -1.54 -5.11
C ASN A 390 -21.88 -1.43 -6.14
N SER A 391 -21.31 -2.57 -6.55
CA SER A 391 -20.06 -2.63 -7.31
C SER A 391 -20.31 -3.19 -8.70
N ARG A 392 -19.56 -2.67 -9.67
CA ARG A 392 -19.69 -3.03 -11.08
C ARG A 392 -18.47 -3.81 -11.55
N LEU A 393 -18.66 -5.06 -12.00
CA LEU A 393 -17.60 -5.96 -12.40
C LEU A 393 -17.76 -6.35 -13.87
N GLU A 394 -16.76 -6.00 -14.70
CA GLU A 394 -16.68 -6.43 -16.10
C GLU A 394 -15.68 -7.58 -16.32
N ALA A 395 -15.10 -8.12 -15.25
CA ALA A 395 -14.13 -9.20 -15.32
C ALA A 395 -14.70 -10.47 -15.99
N ASN A 396 -13.84 -11.21 -16.69
CA ASN A 396 -14.19 -12.44 -17.40
C ASN A 396 -14.87 -13.48 -16.47
N THR A 397 -14.31 -13.66 -15.26
CA THR A 397 -14.95 -14.34 -14.13
C THR A 397 -15.23 -13.33 -13.02
N SER A 398 -16.50 -13.00 -12.76
CA SER A 398 -16.83 -12.00 -11.74
C SER A 398 -16.46 -12.50 -10.32
N PHE A 399 -16.81 -13.76 -10.01
CA PHE A 399 -16.59 -14.35 -8.70
C PHE A 399 -16.10 -15.79 -8.81
N TYR A 400 -14.90 -16.05 -8.31
CA TYR A 400 -14.38 -17.38 -8.06
C TYR A 400 -14.38 -17.65 -6.55
N LEU A 401 -15.24 -18.56 -6.12
CA LEU A 401 -15.42 -18.98 -4.73
C LEU A 401 -14.78 -20.36 -4.57
N GLY A 402 -13.48 -20.38 -4.28
CA GLY A 402 -12.59 -21.54 -4.40
C GLY A 402 -12.76 -22.68 -3.40
N LEU A 403 -11.79 -23.61 -3.46
CA LEU A 403 -11.78 -24.91 -2.78
C LEU A 403 -12.14 -24.79 -1.30
N SER A 404 -13.23 -25.42 -0.91
CA SER A 404 -13.61 -25.55 0.48
C SER A 404 -13.21 -26.93 1.01
N GLY A 405 -12.26 -26.98 1.94
CA GLY A 405 -12.00 -28.14 2.80
C GLY A 405 -12.52 -27.87 4.21
N SER A 406 -12.63 -28.88 5.07
CA SER A 406 -13.12 -28.69 6.45
C SER A 406 -12.39 -27.53 7.15
N GLY A 407 -13.10 -26.42 7.42
CA GLY A 407 -12.57 -25.21 8.06
C GLY A 407 -12.34 -24.00 7.11
N TYR A 408 -12.27 -24.24 5.81
CA TYR A 408 -12.10 -23.22 4.76
C TYR A 408 -13.39 -22.96 3.98
N ASP A 409 -14.48 -22.83 4.73
CA ASP A 409 -15.77 -22.40 4.24
C ASP A 409 -15.77 -20.92 3.87
N PHE A 410 -16.67 -20.54 2.96
CA PHE A 410 -16.86 -19.13 2.63
C PHE A 410 -18.17 -18.58 3.20
N ASN A 411 -18.19 -17.28 3.48
CA ASN A 411 -19.40 -16.51 3.71
C ASN A 411 -19.35 -15.25 2.85
N VAL A 412 -20.13 -15.27 1.78
CA VAL A 412 -20.12 -14.26 0.71
C VAL A 412 -21.44 -13.52 0.72
N VAL A 413 -21.39 -12.19 0.67
CA VAL A 413 -22.55 -11.31 0.49
C VAL A 413 -22.39 -10.53 -0.80
N LEU A 414 -23.36 -10.64 -1.70
CA LEU A 414 -23.45 -9.85 -2.93
C LEU A 414 -24.72 -8.99 -2.87
N ASP A 415 -24.57 -7.68 -2.75
CA ASP A 415 -25.69 -6.75 -2.61
C ASP A 415 -25.62 -5.61 -3.64
N GLY A 416 -26.58 -5.53 -4.57
CA GLY A 416 -26.54 -4.48 -5.61
C GLY A 416 -25.36 -4.60 -6.56
N VAL A 417 -24.83 -5.81 -6.76
CA VAL A 417 -23.73 -6.08 -7.70
C VAL A 417 -24.24 -6.05 -9.14
N GLU A 418 -23.54 -5.31 -9.99
CA GLU A 418 -23.72 -5.31 -11.44
C GLU A 418 -22.56 -6.09 -12.09
N ALA A 419 -22.87 -7.21 -12.74
CA ALA A 419 -21.89 -7.93 -13.56
C ALA A 419 -22.18 -7.68 -15.04
N VAL A 420 -21.15 -7.38 -15.83
CA VAL A 420 -21.31 -6.96 -17.23
C VAL A 420 -20.59 -7.92 -18.15
N SER A 421 -21.38 -8.68 -18.91
CA SER A 421 -20.92 -9.66 -19.91
C SER A 421 -19.78 -10.61 -19.47
N PRO A 422 -19.80 -11.16 -18.23
CA PRO A 422 -18.78 -12.13 -17.85
C PRO A 422 -18.94 -13.42 -18.66
N ALA A 423 -17.85 -14.14 -18.93
CA ALA A 423 -17.94 -15.52 -19.39
C ALA A 423 -18.32 -16.49 -18.25
N THR A 424 -18.08 -16.08 -17.00
CA THR A 424 -18.52 -16.81 -15.80
C THR A 424 -18.95 -15.81 -14.72
N LEU A 425 -20.24 -15.80 -14.37
CA LEU A 425 -20.72 -14.94 -13.29
C LEU A 425 -20.28 -15.47 -11.92
N LEU A 426 -20.53 -16.76 -11.66
CA LEU A 426 -20.19 -17.41 -10.40
C LEU A 426 -19.55 -18.77 -10.66
N GLN A 427 -18.33 -18.95 -10.18
CA GLN A 427 -17.69 -20.25 -10.08
C GLN A 427 -17.63 -20.68 -8.61
N ILE A 428 -18.42 -21.69 -8.24
CA ILE A 428 -18.54 -22.18 -6.86
C ILE A 428 -17.87 -23.55 -6.73
N VAL A 429 -16.72 -23.57 -6.06
CA VAL A 429 -15.85 -24.74 -5.87
C VAL A 429 -16.02 -25.29 -4.43
N SER A 430 -17.27 -25.34 -3.96
CA SER A 430 -17.64 -25.86 -2.65
C SER A 430 -18.87 -26.75 -2.70
N SER A 431 -18.92 -27.73 -1.80
CA SER A 431 -20.11 -28.52 -1.47
C SER A 431 -20.33 -28.61 0.04
N LEU A 432 -19.80 -27.66 0.82
CA LEU A 432 -19.94 -27.64 2.27
C LEU A 432 -21.25 -26.95 2.68
N SER A 433 -21.97 -27.56 3.62
CA SER A 433 -23.23 -27.01 4.16
C SER A 433 -23.06 -25.79 5.05
N THR A 434 -21.82 -25.42 5.34
CA THR A 434 -21.43 -24.22 6.07
C THR A 434 -20.99 -23.08 5.15
N SER A 435 -20.75 -23.36 3.86
CA SER A 435 -20.43 -22.34 2.87
C SER A 435 -21.70 -21.62 2.41
N LYS A 436 -21.73 -20.30 2.59
CA LYS A 436 -22.93 -19.46 2.45
C LYS A 436 -22.74 -18.36 1.42
N LEU A 437 -23.69 -18.26 0.50
CA LEU A 437 -23.82 -17.14 -0.43
C LEU A 437 -25.15 -16.42 -0.16
N THR A 438 -25.06 -15.14 0.18
CA THR A 438 -26.22 -14.26 0.36
C THR A 438 -26.29 -13.29 -0.80
N THR A 439 -27.44 -13.21 -1.47
CA THR A 439 -27.65 -12.26 -2.58
C THR A 439 -28.86 -11.36 -2.34
N SER A 440 -28.71 -10.07 -2.57
CA SER A 440 -29.79 -9.09 -2.49
C SER A 440 -29.61 -8.02 -3.56
N ASN A 441 -30.72 -7.50 -4.10
CA ASN A 441 -30.68 -6.44 -5.12
C ASN A 441 -29.82 -6.76 -6.36
N VAL A 442 -29.58 -8.04 -6.65
CA VAL A 442 -28.85 -8.49 -7.84
C VAL A 442 -29.86 -8.80 -8.94
N MET A 443 -29.83 -8.02 -10.02
CA MET A 443 -30.65 -8.24 -11.21
C MET A 443 -29.74 -8.48 -12.40
N ILE A 444 -29.95 -9.60 -13.10
CA ILE A 444 -29.12 -10.00 -14.23
C ILE A 444 -29.98 -10.39 -15.42
N ASP A 445 -29.42 -10.23 -16.62
CA ASP A 445 -29.98 -10.83 -17.82
C ASP A 445 -29.74 -12.34 -17.83
N GLU A 446 -30.68 -13.12 -18.38
CA GLU A 446 -30.50 -14.56 -18.55
C GLU A 446 -29.21 -14.90 -19.33
N SER A 447 -28.79 -14.05 -20.28
CA SER A 447 -27.58 -14.25 -21.08
C SER A 447 -26.28 -14.29 -20.27
N ILE A 448 -26.26 -13.68 -19.08
CA ILE A 448 -25.09 -13.64 -18.20
C ILE A 448 -25.26 -14.52 -16.95
N ASN A 449 -26.34 -15.30 -16.87
CA ASN A 449 -26.57 -16.24 -15.77
C ASN A 449 -25.70 -17.51 -15.93
N LEU A 450 -24.39 -17.33 -15.93
CA LEU A 450 -23.39 -18.34 -16.22
C LEU A 450 -22.77 -18.85 -14.92
N LEU A 451 -23.13 -20.08 -14.54
CA LEU A 451 -22.70 -20.73 -13.30
C LEU A 451 -21.73 -21.87 -13.62
N LYS A 452 -20.65 -21.98 -12.84
CA LYS A 452 -19.72 -23.12 -12.86
C LYS A 452 -19.60 -23.73 -11.47
N THR A 453 -19.36 -25.03 -11.42
CA THR A 453 -19.13 -25.74 -10.16
C THR A 453 -18.25 -26.97 -10.36
N THR A 454 -17.48 -27.31 -9.31
CA THR A 454 -16.65 -28.52 -9.28
C THR A 454 -17.31 -29.65 -8.48
N TYR A 455 -17.93 -29.33 -7.34
CA TYR A 455 -18.50 -30.32 -6.40
C TYR A 455 -20.03 -30.30 -6.34
N GLY A 456 -20.67 -29.55 -7.22
CA GLY A 456 -22.12 -29.34 -7.24
C GLY A 456 -22.57 -28.20 -6.33
N LEU A 457 -23.80 -27.75 -6.55
CA LEU A 457 -24.33 -26.55 -5.90
C LEU A 457 -25.23 -26.83 -4.68
N LYS A 458 -25.78 -28.05 -4.59
CA LYS A 458 -26.91 -28.38 -3.69
C LYS A 458 -26.63 -28.22 -2.21
N ASN A 459 -25.41 -28.53 -1.78
CA ASN A 459 -25.09 -28.57 -0.35
C ASN A 459 -24.80 -27.18 0.23
N ASN A 460 -24.45 -26.18 -0.59
CA ASN A 460 -24.18 -24.83 -0.12
C ASN A 460 -25.45 -24.14 0.39
N VAL A 461 -25.30 -23.16 1.27
CA VAL A 461 -26.41 -22.36 1.80
C VAL A 461 -26.61 -21.11 0.95
N TYR A 462 -27.82 -20.95 0.42
CA TYR A 462 -28.21 -19.76 -0.32
C TYR A 462 -29.24 -18.96 0.47
N ALA A 463 -28.94 -17.67 0.70
CA ALA A 463 -29.84 -16.74 1.35
C ALA A 463 -30.16 -15.57 0.40
N GLY A 464 -31.37 -15.03 0.51
CA GLY A 464 -31.87 -14.05 -0.46
C GLY A 464 -32.12 -14.70 -1.82
N GLY A 465 -31.84 -13.99 -2.92
CA GLY A 465 -32.02 -14.52 -4.29
C GLY A 465 -31.81 -13.44 -5.37
N ARG A 466 -31.27 -13.85 -6.52
CA ARG A 466 -31.07 -12.97 -7.68
C ARG A 466 -32.35 -12.89 -8.50
N THR A 467 -32.57 -11.77 -9.20
CA THR A 467 -33.60 -11.67 -10.25
C THR A 467 -32.96 -11.92 -11.61
N ILE A 468 -33.38 -12.97 -12.32
CA ILE A 468 -32.92 -13.31 -13.66
C ILE A 468 -34.00 -12.89 -14.67
N LEU A 469 -33.66 -11.97 -15.57
CA LEU A 469 -34.56 -11.45 -16.59
C LEU A 469 -34.44 -12.24 -17.89
N GLY A 470 -35.54 -12.89 -18.30
CA GLY A 470 -35.58 -13.70 -19.51
C GLY A 470 -36.70 -13.33 -20.49
N ASN A 471 -36.61 -13.86 -21.70
CA ASN A 471 -37.59 -13.61 -22.77
C ASN A 471 -38.72 -14.66 -22.83
N SER A 472 -38.57 -15.82 -22.20
CA SER A 472 -39.59 -16.87 -22.15
C SER A 472 -39.53 -17.65 -20.84
N THR A 473 -40.54 -18.48 -20.57
CA THR A 473 -40.57 -19.37 -19.40
C THR A 473 -39.27 -20.20 -19.26
N PRO A 474 -38.74 -20.40 -18.03
CA PRO A 474 -37.61 -21.29 -17.79
C PRO A 474 -38.02 -22.77 -17.75
N ILE A 475 -39.33 -23.07 -17.67
CA ILE A 475 -39.85 -24.44 -17.62
C ILE A 475 -39.58 -25.16 -18.94
N GLY A 476 -38.98 -26.36 -18.87
CA GLY A 476 -38.63 -27.16 -20.03
C GLY A 476 -37.36 -26.69 -20.76
N ARG A 477 -36.62 -25.72 -20.20
CA ARG A 477 -35.34 -25.23 -20.72
C ARG A 477 -34.19 -25.52 -19.75
N SER A 478 -32.98 -25.55 -20.28
CA SER A 478 -31.75 -25.59 -19.47
C SER A 478 -31.40 -24.19 -18.98
N VAL A 479 -32.04 -23.77 -17.90
CA VAL A 479 -31.77 -22.47 -17.25
C VAL A 479 -31.05 -22.69 -15.92
N PRO A 480 -29.80 -22.21 -15.76
CA PRO A 480 -29.07 -22.28 -14.50
C PRO A 480 -29.78 -21.50 -13.39
N GLY A 481 -29.55 -21.87 -12.14
CA GLY A 481 -30.16 -21.16 -11.01
C GLY A 481 -29.62 -21.64 -9.67
N LEU A 482 -29.63 -20.74 -8.71
CA LEU A 482 -29.39 -21.01 -7.30
C LEU A 482 -30.72 -21.01 -6.56
N LEU A 483 -30.80 -21.77 -5.47
CA LEU A 483 -31.99 -21.82 -4.63
C LEU A 483 -32.42 -20.39 -4.25
N ASN A 484 -33.72 -20.13 -4.36
CA ASN A 484 -34.37 -18.83 -4.14
C ASN A 484 -34.16 -17.75 -5.21
N ASP A 485 -33.38 -18.00 -6.27
CA ASP A 485 -33.41 -17.11 -7.44
C ASP A 485 -34.83 -16.98 -7.99
N VAL A 486 -35.15 -15.80 -8.50
CA VAL A 486 -36.41 -15.49 -9.18
C VAL A 486 -36.14 -15.26 -10.66
N PHE A 487 -36.70 -16.10 -11.53
CA PHE A 487 -36.74 -15.83 -12.96
C PHE A 487 -37.98 -14.99 -13.28
N ARG A 488 -37.82 -13.88 -14.01
CA ARG A 488 -38.89 -12.96 -14.38
C ARG A 488 -38.88 -12.68 -15.88
N LEU A 489 -40.05 -12.70 -16.51
CA LEU A 489 -40.17 -12.27 -17.90
C LEU A 489 -39.94 -10.78 -18.04
N LYS A 490 -39.12 -10.38 -19.03
CA LYS A 490 -38.98 -8.97 -19.43
C LYS A 490 -40.29 -8.38 -19.96
N THR A 491 -41.08 -9.22 -20.63
CA THR A 491 -42.38 -8.83 -21.21
C THR A 491 -43.46 -9.78 -20.70
N PRO A 492 -44.10 -9.50 -19.55
CA PRO A 492 -45.20 -10.30 -19.03
C PRO A 492 -46.42 -10.30 -19.96
N VAL A 493 -47.10 -11.45 -20.06
CA VAL A 493 -48.39 -11.57 -20.76
C VAL A 493 -49.52 -11.58 -19.72
N PRO A 494 -50.55 -10.72 -19.84
CA PRO A 494 -51.67 -10.71 -18.91
C PRO A 494 -52.32 -12.09 -18.74
N GLY A 495 -52.56 -12.49 -17.48
CA GLY A 495 -53.18 -13.77 -17.14
C GLY A 495 -52.27 -15.00 -17.25
N GLN A 496 -50.99 -14.84 -17.62
CA GLN A 496 -50.01 -15.91 -17.66
C GLN A 496 -48.99 -15.79 -16.51
N PRO A 497 -48.38 -16.91 -16.06
CA PRO A 497 -47.24 -16.85 -15.16
C PRO A 497 -46.10 -16.01 -15.74
N PHE A 498 -45.54 -15.10 -14.94
CA PHE A 498 -44.44 -14.23 -15.34
C PHE A 498 -43.25 -14.27 -14.38
N GLU A 499 -43.37 -14.97 -13.25
CA GLU A 499 -42.27 -15.25 -12.31
C GLU A 499 -42.20 -16.72 -11.93
N TRP A 500 -40.98 -17.21 -11.74
CA TRP A 500 -40.67 -18.54 -11.22
C TRP A 500 -39.60 -18.44 -10.14
N ILE A 501 -39.70 -19.29 -9.14
CA ILE A 501 -38.69 -19.43 -8.09
C ILE A 501 -37.91 -20.73 -8.31
N CYS A 502 -36.58 -20.64 -8.18
CA CYS A 502 -35.71 -21.80 -8.19
C CYS A 502 -35.85 -22.57 -6.88
N THR A 503 -36.18 -23.86 -6.95
CA THR A 503 -36.34 -24.75 -5.79
C THR A 503 -35.26 -25.82 -5.65
N ASP A 504 -34.41 -25.98 -6.66
CA ASP A 504 -33.24 -26.89 -6.62
C ASP A 504 -32.13 -26.32 -7.51
N SER A 505 -30.98 -26.00 -6.91
CA SER A 505 -29.85 -25.35 -7.57
C SER A 505 -29.20 -26.26 -8.62
N HIS A 506 -28.89 -25.71 -9.80
CA HIS A 506 -28.07 -26.38 -10.80
C HIS A 506 -27.37 -25.37 -11.70
N HIS A 507 -26.15 -25.71 -12.13
CA HIS A 507 -25.31 -24.85 -12.98
C HIS A 507 -25.70 -24.86 -14.48
N LEU A 508 -26.71 -25.64 -14.88
CA LEU A 508 -27.13 -25.83 -16.28
C LEU A 508 -28.66 -25.85 -16.38
N ALA A 509 -29.33 -26.72 -15.62
CA ALA A 509 -30.77 -26.90 -15.67
C ALA A 509 -31.34 -26.99 -14.24
N ALA A 510 -31.61 -25.84 -13.63
CA ALA A 510 -32.18 -25.77 -12.30
C ALA A 510 -33.67 -26.11 -12.32
N THR A 511 -34.23 -26.46 -11.15
CA THR A 511 -35.67 -26.73 -11.03
C THR A 511 -36.41 -25.44 -10.71
N TRP A 512 -37.27 -25.02 -11.64
CA TRP A 512 -38.10 -23.81 -11.52
C TRP A 512 -39.56 -24.18 -11.23
N LYS A 513 -40.20 -23.45 -10.32
CA LYS A 513 -41.64 -23.54 -10.07
C LYS A 513 -42.28 -22.18 -10.25
N VAL A 514 -43.51 -22.14 -10.78
CA VAL A 514 -44.28 -20.89 -10.87
C VAL A 514 -44.31 -20.28 -9.49
N LYS A 515 -43.88 -19.02 -9.40
CA LYS A 515 -43.94 -18.26 -8.16
C LYS A 515 -45.38 -17.82 -7.99
N THR A 516 -46.17 -18.67 -7.35
CA THR A 516 -47.50 -18.28 -6.88
C THR A 516 -47.29 -17.21 -5.82
N THR A 517 -48.05 -16.11 -5.89
CA THR A 517 -48.14 -15.16 -4.79
C THR A 517 -48.36 -15.96 -3.52
N ILE A 518 -47.42 -15.94 -2.58
CA ILE A 518 -47.65 -16.50 -1.26
C ILE A 518 -48.69 -15.58 -0.63
N GLY A 519 -49.96 -16.00 -0.68
CA GLY A 519 -51.10 -15.35 -0.03
C GLY A 519 -51.96 -14.51 -0.99
N ALA A 520 -53.20 -14.97 -1.16
CA ALA A 520 -54.37 -14.12 -1.34
C ALA A 520 -54.73 -13.46 0.00
#